data_AF-A0AAE0QAJ5-F1
#
_entry.id   AF-A0AAE0QAJ5-F1
#
_cell.length_a   1.000
_cell.length_b   1.000
_cell.length_c   1.000
_cell.angle_alpha   90.00
_cell.angle_beta   90.00
_cell.angle_gamma   90.00
#
_symmetry.space_group_name_H-M   'P 1'
#
loop_
_entity.id
_entity.type
_entity.pdbx_description
1 polymer ?
#
loop_
_entity_poly.entity_id
_entity_poly.type
_entity_poly.pdbx_seq_one_letter_code
_entity_poly.pdbx_strand_id
1 'polypeptide(L)'
;MSKTEEKPTVNSGDAAERDWEAAKTFFNNLKSKKPRPGNPERSEEHGEATRGGSEEQGEANGGSEEQGEAGDGSEEHGEVSGRSEEQGEANGGSDGHDGKAGGSQTTSTAEQKRRATSTAEQGGRATSPPSSRTERRPPPSSSTERRPLTRSRDERPPQPGWAEDPHREGGSEPKPSTAITIAVSSRTLFNMVEERKIYEEKGLEEYVIYNQQHENQPLKPGAAYPFVKALMTVNTRLRELYPDSEELFDIVLMTNNHAHVGVRLINTINHYELLIERFCMTGGQSPVGYLKAYLTNLYLSKDSEKVKEAIEEGIAAATLFSPDKKMDLSESQLRVAFDGDAVLFSDESEIIVKQQGLDEFFEHEKANVNIPLAQGPLKCFLEALGKLQRKFYAKNERMNCPIRTFLVTARSAASSGARVLKTLRGWGLEIDEALFLAGAPKGPLLEKIKPHIFFDDQMFHIEGAKETGTIAAHVPYGIGQKYHKGKLIEQPEKQK
;
A
#
# COMPACT_ATOMS: atom_id res chain seq x y z
N MET A 1 -9.33 60.31 28.63
CA MET A 1 -10.08 59.67 27.53
C MET A 1 -9.08 58.89 26.68
N SER A 2 -9.54 57.82 26.04
CA SER A 2 -8.74 56.64 25.65
C SER A 2 -7.72 56.87 24.52
N LYS A 3 -6.52 56.32 24.69
CA LYS A 3 -5.69 55.85 23.57
C LYS A 3 -6.14 54.44 23.19
N THR A 4 -6.18 54.14 21.90
CA THR A 4 -6.44 52.80 21.38
C THR A 4 -5.12 52.19 20.92
N GLU A 5 -4.76 51.01 21.41
CA GLU A 5 -3.59 50.27 20.95
C GLU A 5 -3.98 49.36 19.77
N GLU A 6 -3.21 49.40 18.69
CA GLU A 6 -3.34 48.44 17.59
C GLU A 6 -2.68 47.11 17.98
N LYS A 7 -3.42 45.99 17.87
CA LYS A 7 -2.83 44.65 17.91
C LYS A 7 -2.32 44.27 16.52
N PRO A 8 -1.11 43.70 16.38
CA PRO A 8 -0.65 43.18 15.10
C PRO A 8 -1.40 41.90 14.73
N THR A 9 -1.97 41.88 13.53
CA THR A 9 -2.53 40.66 12.93
C THR A 9 -1.40 39.78 12.40
N VAL A 10 -1.10 38.69 13.12
CA VAL A 10 -0.16 37.67 12.63
C VAL A 10 -0.88 36.79 11.61
N ASN A 11 -0.35 36.74 10.39
CA ASN A 11 -0.90 35.96 9.29
C ASN A 11 -0.61 34.47 9.53
N SER A 12 -1.63 33.60 9.53
CA SER A 12 -1.48 32.20 9.96
C SER A 12 -0.68 31.31 9.00
N GLY A 13 -0.34 31.80 7.81
CA GLY A 13 0.63 31.14 6.91
C GLY A 13 2.08 31.26 7.39
N ASP A 14 2.45 32.41 7.95
CA ASP A 14 3.84 32.73 8.33
C ASP A 14 4.35 31.87 9.50
N ALA A 15 3.46 31.35 10.34
CA ALA A 15 3.81 30.48 11.47
C ALA A 15 4.26 29.09 10.99
N ALA A 16 3.47 28.46 10.11
CA ALA A 16 3.81 27.15 9.55
C ALA A 16 5.07 27.18 8.68
N GLU A 17 5.31 28.28 7.95
CA GLU A 17 6.52 28.47 7.15
C GLU A 17 7.78 28.67 8.01
N ARG A 18 7.66 29.35 9.17
CA ARG A 18 8.75 29.48 10.16
C ARG A 18 9.08 28.16 10.85
N ASP A 19 8.07 27.36 11.21
CA ASP A 19 8.29 26.03 11.80
C ASP A 19 8.92 25.07 10.78
N TRP A 20 8.55 25.18 9.50
CA TRP A 20 9.21 24.46 8.40
C TRP A 20 10.68 24.87 8.24
N GLU A 21 11.00 26.16 8.20
CA GLU A 21 12.38 26.67 8.14
C GLU A 21 13.22 26.20 9.35
N ALA A 22 12.64 26.21 10.55
CA ALA A 22 13.28 25.72 11.77
C ALA A 22 13.55 24.20 11.72
N ALA A 23 12.57 23.39 11.32
CA ALA A 23 12.70 21.94 11.18
C ALA A 23 13.72 21.55 10.08
N LYS A 24 13.69 22.25 8.94
CA LYS A 24 14.64 22.09 7.83
C LYS A 24 16.07 22.47 8.25
N THR A 25 16.22 23.52 9.05
CA THR A 25 17.52 23.93 9.63
C THR A 25 18.04 22.88 10.62
N PHE A 26 17.18 22.34 11.49
CA PHE A 26 17.52 21.25 12.40
C PHE A 26 18.00 19.99 11.64
N PHE A 27 17.28 19.60 10.56
CA PHE A 27 17.64 18.46 9.73
C PHE A 27 18.96 18.66 8.96
N ASN A 28 19.22 19.87 8.45
CA ASN A 28 20.48 20.18 7.78
C ASN A 28 21.68 20.14 8.75
N ASN A 29 21.49 20.59 10.00
CA ASN A 29 22.53 20.50 11.03
C ASN A 29 22.88 19.03 11.36
N LEU A 30 21.89 18.12 11.37
CA LEU A 30 22.09 16.67 11.55
C LEU A 30 22.94 16.01 10.46
N LYS A 31 22.99 16.56 9.24
CA LYS A 31 23.91 16.09 8.17
C LYS A 31 25.34 16.61 8.33
N SER A 32 25.56 17.65 9.13
CA SER A 32 26.89 18.20 9.39
C SER A 32 27.52 17.55 10.63
N LYS A 33 28.75 17.04 10.53
CA LYS A 33 29.49 16.51 11.69
C LYS A 33 30.06 17.64 12.58
N LYS A 34 29.24 18.62 12.97
CA LYS A 34 29.61 19.66 13.95
C LYS A 34 28.89 19.43 15.28
N PRO A 35 29.60 19.24 16.40
CA PRO A 35 28.97 19.22 17.72
C PRO A 35 28.37 20.59 18.04
N ARG A 36 27.29 20.62 18.83
CA ARG A 36 26.69 21.86 19.31
C ARG A 36 27.67 22.65 20.19
N PRO A 37 27.68 23.99 20.13
CA PRO A 37 28.24 24.78 21.21
C PRO A 37 27.44 24.53 22.51
N GLY A 38 28.11 24.56 23.66
CA GLY A 38 27.48 24.37 24.97
C GLY A 38 26.48 25.47 25.31
N ASN A 39 25.44 25.14 26.06
CA ASN A 39 24.40 26.10 26.46
C ASN A 39 24.95 27.12 27.48
N PRO A 40 24.96 28.43 27.19
CA PRO A 40 25.53 29.45 28.07
C PRO A 40 24.50 29.93 29.10
N GLU A 41 23.97 29.03 29.94
CA GLU A 41 22.96 29.42 30.94
C GLU A 41 22.97 28.51 32.18
N ARG A 42 24.15 28.31 32.79
CA ARG A 42 24.26 27.81 34.18
C ARG A 42 25.65 28.00 34.83
N SER A 43 26.09 29.24 35.03
CA SER A 43 27.29 29.52 35.85
C SER A 43 27.40 30.95 36.37
N GLU A 44 26.36 31.45 37.05
CA GLU A 44 26.48 32.63 37.93
C GLU A 44 25.71 32.40 39.24
N GLU A 45 26.33 31.71 40.20
CA GLU A 45 26.17 32.01 41.62
C GLU A 45 27.30 31.38 42.45
N HIS A 46 27.83 32.18 43.39
CA HIS A 46 28.90 31.92 44.37
C HIS A 46 30.35 32.18 43.93
N GLY A 47 30.80 33.40 44.24
CA GLY A 47 32.21 33.77 44.29
C GLY A 47 32.87 33.47 45.64
N GLU A 48 34.18 33.19 45.53
CA GLU A 48 35.26 33.77 46.35
C GLU A 48 35.39 33.39 47.85
N ALA A 49 36.40 32.57 48.17
CA ALA A 49 37.28 32.77 49.35
C ALA A 49 38.62 31.99 49.29
N THR A 50 39.72 32.72 49.09
CA THR A 50 41.04 32.59 49.77
C THR A 50 41.88 31.29 49.79
N ARG A 51 43.04 31.37 49.10
CA ARG A 51 44.46 31.23 49.59
C ARG A 51 45.00 29.93 50.25
N GLY A 52 46.18 29.52 49.76
CA GLY A 52 47.18 28.64 50.40
C GLY A 52 47.06 27.16 50.01
N GLY A 53 48.12 26.37 49.85
CA GLY A 53 49.56 26.59 49.99
C GLY A 53 50.30 25.26 50.30
N SER A 54 51.64 25.26 50.22
CA SER A 54 52.59 24.19 50.62
C SER A 54 52.67 22.88 49.82
N GLU A 55 53.90 22.34 49.80
CA GLU A 55 54.41 21.14 49.15
C GLU A 55 54.45 19.93 50.12
N GLU A 56 54.51 18.71 49.58
CA GLU A 56 55.34 17.53 50.01
C GLU A 56 54.91 16.32 49.13
N GLN A 57 55.78 15.76 48.28
CA GLN A 57 56.79 14.71 48.54
C GLN A 57 56.23 13.36 49.05
N GLY A 58 56.57 12.28 48.33
CA GLY A 58 56.11 10.91 48.60
C GLY A 58 56.54 9.90 47.53
N GLU A 59 57.76 9.38 47.67
CA GLU A 59 58.35 8.20 47.01
C GLU A 59 57.54 6.90 47.28
N ALA A 60 57.70 5.73 46.62
CA ALA A 60 58.29 5.26 45.36
C ALA A 60 57.95 3.74 45.19
N ASN A 61 58.48 3.09 44.13
CA ASN A 61 58.46 1.64 43.80
C ASN A 61 57.14 1.02 43.29
N GLY A 62 57.16 0.14 42.27
CA GLY A 62 58.26 -0.27 41.40
C GLY A 62 57.97 -1.52 40.55
N GLY A 63 58.70 -1.69 39.42
CA GLY A 63 58.69 -2.89 38.53
C GLY A 63 57.43 -3.06 37.65
N SER A 64 57.51 -3.58 36.42
CA SER A 64 58.66 -4.00 35.60
C SER A 64 58.31 -3.97 34.09
N GLU A 65 59.36 -3.88 33.28
CA GLU A 65 59.60 -4.34 31.90
C GLU A 65 58.64 -5.43 31.34
N GLU A 66 58.40 -5.58 30.03
CA GLU A 66 59.24 -5.39 28.82
C GLU A 66 58.31 -5.15 27.59
N GLN A 67 58.54 -4.19 26.68
CA GLN A 67 59.16 -4.36 25.33
C GLN A 67 59.13 -5.82 24.77
N GLY A 68 58.79 -6.12 23.51
CA GLY A 68 58.45 -5.32 22.33
C GLY A 68 59.31 -5.77 21.13
N GLU A 69 58.72 -6.13 19.99
CA GLU A 69 59.43 -6.14 18.70
C GLU A 69 58.48 -6.22 17.48
N ALA A 70 58.99 -5.85 16.31
CA ALA A 70 58.26 -5.74 15.05
C ALA A 70 59.05 -6.34 13.87
N GLY A 71 58.33 -6.65 12.79
CA GLY A 71 58.87 -7.03 11.49
C GLY A 71 57.97 -8.05 10.77
N ASP A 72 58.08 -8.28 9.46
CA ASP A 72 58.56 -7.44 8.34
C ASP A 72 58.12 -8.16 7.03
N GLY A 73 58.01 -7.44 5.92
CA GLY A 73 57.75 -7.99 4.58
C GLY A 73 56.30 -8.44 4.28
N SER A 74 55.83 -8.41 3.03
CA SER A 74 56.45 -7.89 1.81
C SER A 74 55.38 -7.55 0.75
N GLU A 75 55.70 -6.62 -0.14
CA GLU A 75 54.89 -6.25 -1.31
C GLU A 75 54.87 -7.37 -2.36
N GLU A 76 53.84 -7.42 -3.21
CA GLU A 76 54.05 -7.77 -4.62
C GLU A 76 53.06 -7.04 -5.55
N HIS A 77 53.60 -6.53 -6.66
CA HIS A 77 52.87 -5.76 -7.68
C HIS A 77 52.26 -6.66 -8.75
N GLY A 78 51.21 -6.16 -9.43
CA GLY A 78 50.59 -6.82 -10.57
C GLY A 78 49.90 -5.86 -11.54
N GLU A 79 50.67 -4.99 -12.19
CA GLU A 79 50.19 -4.28 -13.39
C GLU A 79 50.17 -5.22 -14.61
N VAL A 80 49.11 -5.16 -15.42
CA VAL A 80 49.20 -5.47 -16.85
C VAL A 80 48.50 -4.35 -17.63
N SER A 81 49.22 -3.83 -18.63
CA SER A 81 48.83 -2.74 -19.51
C SER A 81 48.55 -3.26 -20.93
N GLY A 82 47.69 -2.55 -21.69
CA GLY A 82 47.48 -2.79 -23.13
C GLY A 82 46.09 -2.32 -23.60
N ARG A 83 45.86 -1.03 -23.89
CA ARG A 83 46.09 -0.29 -25.15
C ARG A 83 45.04 -0.48 -26.27
N SER A 84 44.38 0.66 -26.57
CA SER A 84 44.06 1.26 -27.90
C SER A 84 43.11 0.49 -28.86
N GLU A 85 42.34 1.08 -29.78
CA GLU A 85 42.26 2.42 -30.44
C GLU A 85 40.76 2.86 -30.47
N GLU A 86 40.29 4.12 -30.44
CA GLU A 86 40.47 5.36 -31.25
C GLU A 86 39.54 5.51 -32.49
N GLN A 87 38.91 6.71 -32.61
CA GLN A 87 38.13 7.25 -33.77
C GLN A 87 36.81 6.51 -34.13
N GLY A 88 35.77 7.07 -34.75
CA GLY A 88 35.30 8.41 -35.18
C GLY A 88 33.76 8.27 -35.41
N GLU A 89 32.90 9.24 -35.74
CA GLU A 89 33.00 10.53 -36.41
C GLU A 89 31.79 11.41 -36.01
N ALA A 90 31.80 12.69 -36.38
CA ALA A 90 30.63 13.56 -36.36
C ALA A 90 30.13 13.84 -37.78
N ASN A 91 28.80 13.83 -37.99
CA ASN A 91 28.08 14.46 -39.11
C ASN A 91 26.60 14.62 -38.71
N GLY A 92 25.83 15.62 -39.14
CA GLY A 92 26.20 16.77 -39.97
C GLY A 92 25.15 17.12 -41.03
N GLY A 93 24.05 17.80 -40.64
CA GLY A 93 23.03 18.36 -41.56
C GLY A 93 22.09 17.34 -42.24
N SER A 94 21.04 17.74 -42.96
CA SER A 94 20.30 19.02 -43.03
C SER A 94 18.97 18.81 -43.78
N ASP A 95 18.08 19.81 -43.75
CA ASP A 95 16.92 20.02 -44.65
C ASP A 95 15.74 19.01 -44.61
N GLY A 96 14.47 19.42 -44.76
CA GLY A 96 13.91 20.76 -44.91
C GLY A 96 12.39 20.75 -45.24
N HIS A 97 11.85 21.94 -45.54
CA HIS A 97 10.52 22.24 -46.13
C HIS A 97 9.22 22.16 -45.27
N ASP A 98 8.72 23.36 -44.97
CA ASP A 98 7.41 23.93 -45.37
C ASP A 98 6.07 23.18 -45.19
N GLY A 99 5.10 23.92 -44.63
CA GLY A 99 3.69 23.51 -44.57
C GLY A 99 2.76 24.55 -43.92
N LYS A 100 2.47 25.66 -44.62
CA LYS A 100 1.47 26.67 -44.19
C LYS A 100 0.01 26.22 -44.43
N ALA A 101 -0.88 26.81 -43.62
CA ALA A 101 -2.26 27.25 -43.94
C ALA A 101 -3.48 26.35 -43.66
N GLY A 102 -4.58 27.03 -43.29
CA GLY A 102 -5.97 26.52 -43.28
C GLY A 102 -6.43 25.95 -41.93
N GLY A 103 -7.58 26.32 -41.34
CA GLY A 103 -8.56 27.35 -41.70
C GLY A 103 -10.00 26.84 -41.72
N SER A 104 -10.74 27.03 -40.60
CA SER A 104 -12.20 27.19 -40.46
C SER A 104 -13.20 26.19 -41.11
N GLN A 105 -14.07 25.60 -40.27
CA GLN A 105 -15.56 25.52 -40.39
C GLN A 105 -16.07 24.56 -39.28
N THR A 106 -16.82 24.93 -38.24
CA THR A 106 -18.22 25.44 -38.12
C THR A 106 -19.33 24.54 -38.69
N THR A 107 -20.02 23.81 -37.81
CA THR A 107 -21.48 23.54 -37.74
C THR A 107 -21.69 22.61 -36.51
N SER A 108 -22.52 22.85 -35.49
CA SER A 108 -23.87 23.42 -35.32
C SER A 108 -25.02 22.44 -35.59
N THR A 109 -25.50 21.76 -34.52
CA THR A 109 -26.92 21.47 -34.16
C THR A 109 -26.92 20.64 -32.86
N ALA A 110 -27.42 21.11 -31.71
CA ALA A 110 -28.84 21.22 -31.32
C ALA A 110 -29.56 19.85 -31.36
N GLU A 111 -29.56 19.09 -30.26
CA GLU A 111 -30.52 19.16 -29.14
C GLU A 111 -31.94 18.68 -29.49
N GLN A 112 -32.37 17.54 -28.91
CA GLN A 112 -33.79 17.31 -28.65
C GLN A 112 -34.05 16.37 -27.45
N LYS A 113 -34.46 16.97 -26.32
CA LYS A 113 -35.16 16.31 -25.21
C LYS A 113 -36.51 15.77 -25.68
N ARG A 114 -36.90 14.58 -25.19
CA ARG A 114 -38.31 14.26 -24.89
C ARG A 114 -38.43 13.58 -23.52
N ARG A 115 -39.51 13.89 -22.81
CA ARG A 115 -39.80 13.50 -21.42
C ARG A 115 -41.29 13.14 -21.32
N ALA A 116 -41.62 12.28 -20.36
CA ALA A 116 -42.98 11.90 -19.94
C ALA A 116 -43.72 10.97 -20.94
N THR A 117 -44.66 10.13 -20.52
CA THR A 117 -45.54 10.20 -19.33
C THR A 117 -45.72 8.86 -18.59
N SER A 118 -46.18 8.95 -17.35
CA SER A 118 -46.70 7.85 -16.54
C SER A 118 -48.20 7.60 -16.81
N THR A 119 -48.67 6.39 -16.53
CA THR A 119 -50.07 6.12 -16.14
C THR A 119 -50.13 4.79 -15.39
N ALA A 120 -51.14 4.62 -14.53
CA ALA A 120 -51.30 3.46 -13.66
C ALA A 120 -52.77 3.01 -13.66
N GLU A 121 -53.01 1.69 -13.58
CA GLU A 121 -54.23 1.01 -13.11
C GLU A 121 -53.88 -0.49 -12.99
N GLN A 122 -53.92 -1.10 -11.80
CA GLN A 122 -55.06 -1.69 -11.09
C GLN A 122 -55.68 -2.97 -11.71
N GLY A 123 -55.61 -4.07 -10.94
CA GLY A 123 -56.73 -5.02 -10.77
C GLY A 123 -56.79 -6.24 -11.70
N GLY A 124 -56.91 -7.44 -11.11
CA GLY A 124 -57.29 -8.68 -11.82
C GLY A 124 -56.88 -9.96 -11.08
N ARG A 125 -57.84 -10.84 -10.76
CA ARG A 125 -57.64 -12.02 -9.89
C ARG A 125 -58.26 -13.28 -10.52
N ALA A 126 -57.55 -14.42 -10.43
CA ALA A 126 -57.98 -15.80 -10.75
C ALA A 126 -58.29 -16.08 -12.24
N THR A 127 -57.95 -17.23 -12.83
CA THR A 127 -58.41 -18.59 -12.49
C THR A 127 -57.60 -19.68 -13.23
N SER A 128 -57.66 -20.92 -12.74
CA SER A 128 -57.29 -22.18 -13.42
C SER A 128 -58.56 -23.09 -13.44
N PRO A 129 -58.56 -24.34 -13.98
CA PRO A 129 -57.56 -25.06 -14.77
C PRO A 129 -58.09 -25.25 -16.23
N PRO A 130 -58.42 -26.42 -16.84
CA PRO A 130 -58.37 -27.84 -16.46
C PRO A 130 -57.13 -28.59 -17.03
N SER A 131 -57.20 -29.93 -17.08
CA SER A 131 -56.17 -30.88 -17.54
C SER A 131 -56.69 -31.79 -18.67
N SER A 132 -55.79 -32.46 -19.41
CA SER A 132 -56.09 -33.72 -20.10
C SER A 132 -54.90 -34.68 -20.08
N ARG A 133 -55.17 -35.98 -20.22
CA ARG A 133 -54.33 -37.10 -19.74
C ARG A 133 -54.44 -38.30 -20.68
N THR A 134 -53.33 -38.67 -21.32
CA THR A 134 -53.11 -39.93 -22.10
C THR A 134 -51.65 -39.93 -22.59
N GLU A 135 -50.93 -41.03 -22.75
CA GLU A 135 -50.99 -42.40 -22.18
C GLU A 135 -49.61 -43.06 -22.42
N ARG A 136 -49.26 -44.16 -21.73
CA ARG A 136 -47.94 -44.85 -21.89
C ARG A 136 -48.09 -46.22 -22.56
N ARG A 137 -47.19 -46.56 -23.51
CA ARG A 137 -46.55 -47.89 -23.82
C ARG A 137 -46.17 -47.99 -25.33
N PRO A 138 -45.37 -48.99 -25.76
CA PRO A 138 -44.02 -49.38 -25.34
C PRO A 138 -43.06 -49.49 -26.57
N PRO A 139 -41.76 -49.85 -26.44
CA PRO A 139 -40.84 -49.88 -27.58
C PRO A 139 -40.81 -51.24 -28.32
N PRO A 140 -40.47 -51.28 -29.63
CA PRO A 140 -40.16 -52.51 -30.34
C PRO A 140 -38.66 -52.87 -30.24
N SER A 141 -38.39 -54.17 -30.07
CA SER A 141 -37.06 -54.77 -30.17
C SER A 141 -36.87 -55.45 -31.53
N SER A 142 -35.75 -55.20 -32.22
CA SER A 142 -35.28 -56.11 -33.27
C SER A 142 -33.76 -56.04 -33.44
N SER A 143 -33.13 -57.20 -33.36
CA SER A 143 -31.70 -57.44 -33.59
C SER A 143 -31.31 -57.31 -35.07
N THR A 144 -30.14 -56.72 -35.34
CA THR A 144 -29.42 -56.95 -36.60
C THR A 144 -27.92 -57.06 -36.32
N GLU A 145 -27.30 -58.13 -36.82
CA GLU A 145 -25.88 -58.42 -36.69
C GLU A 145 -25.00 -57.34 -37.34
N ARG A 146 -23.79 -57.10 -36.79
CA ARG A 146 -22.68 -56.50 -37.54
C ARG A 146 -21.37 -57.23 -37.29
N ARG A 147 -20.74 -57.65 -38.40
CA ARG A 147 -19.38 -58.22 -38.43
C ARG A 147 -18.33 -57.16 -38.04
N PRO A 148 -17.17 -57.56 -37.51
CA PRO A 148 -16.08 -56.63 -37.20
C PRO A 148 -15.40 -56.14 -38.48
N LEU A 149 -15.20 -54.83 -38.57
CA LEU A 149 -14.33 -54.19 -39.57
C LEU A 149 -13.17 -53.52 -38.85
N THR A 150 -11.99 -54.10 -39.01
CA THR A 150 -10.72 -53.52 -38.56
C THR A 150 -10.41 -52.25 -39.35
N ARG A 151 -10.17 -51.12 -38.68
CA ARG A 151 -9.53 -49.95 -39.29
C ARG A 151 -8.62 -49.21 -38.31
N SER A 152 -7.39 -48.98 -38.81
CA SER A 152 -6.39 -47.97 -38.44
C SER A 152 -6.45 -47.31 -37.05
N ARG A 153 -5.34 -47.43 -36.32
CA ARG A 153 -4.88 -46.38 -35.38
C ARG A 153 -4.84 -45.04 -36.11
N ASP A 154 -5.66 -44.09 -35.69
CA ASP A 154 -5.31 -42.67 -35.80
C ASP A 154 -4.55 -42.28 -34.53
N GLU A 155 -3.31 -41.82 -34.70
CA GLU A 155 -2.49 -41.29 -33.63
C GLU A 155 -3.02 -39.90 -33.25
N ARG A 156 -3.90 -39.84 -32.25
CA ARG A 156 -4.17 -38.58 -31.55
C ARG A 156 -2.94 -38.24 -30.70
N PRO A 157 -2.39 -37.01 -30.79
CA PRO A 157 -1.35 -36.58 -29.87
C PRO A 157 -1.92 -36.61 -28.43
N PRO A 158 -1.11 -36.96 -27.43
CA PRO A 158 -1.59 -36.98 -26.05
C PRO A 158 -2.03 -35.57 -25.66
N GLN A 159 -3.20 -35.46 -25.03
CA GLN A 159 -3.56 -34.22 -24.35
C GLN A 159 -2.53 -33.97 -23.24
N PRO A 160 -2.15 -32.70 -22.96
CA PRO A 160 -1.37 -32.41 -21.77
C PRO A 160 -2.15 -32.90 -20.56
N GLY A 161 -1.64 -33.94 -19.90
CA GLY A 161 -2.13 -34.28 -18.58
C GLY A 161 -1.95 -33.06 -17.68
N TRP A 162 -2.91 -32.82 -16.79
CA TRP A 162 -2.70 -31.93 -15.66
C TRP A 162 -1.52 -32.52 -14.88
N ALA A 163 -0.33 -31.95 -15.08
CA ALA A 163 0.85 -32.37 -14.35
C ALA A 163 0.55 -32.18 -12.87
N GLU A 164 0.82 -33.20 -12.06
CA GLU A 164 0.75 -33.04 -10.61
C GLU A 164 1.78 -31.97 -10.23
N ASP A 165 1.28 -30.88 -9.66
CA ASP A 165 2.08 -29.70 -9.34
C ASP A 165 3.20 -30.10 -8.36
N PRO A 166 4.49 -29.97 -8.73
CA PRO A 166 5.61 -30.32 -7.85
C PRO A 166 5.70 -29.43 -6.61
N HIS A 167 4.94 -28.34 -6.53
CA HIS A 167 4.80 -27.52 -5.32
C HIS A 167 3.71 -27.99 -4.35
N ARG A 168 3.02 -29.11 -4.64
CA ARG A 168 1.93 -29.64 -3.79
C ARG A 168 2.40 -30.46 -2.58
N GLU A 169 3.62 -30.23 -2.10
CA GLU A 169 4.09 -30.83 -0.85
C GLU A 169 3.52 -30.11 0.39
N GLY A 170 2.52 -30.75 1.03
CA GLY A 170 2.44 -30.72 2.49
C GLY A 170 1.66 -29.58 3.18
N GLY A 171 0.57 -29.06 2.60
CA GLY A 171 -0.34 -28.19 3.35
C GLY A 171 -1.74 -28.07 2.75
N SER A 172 -2.78 -28.15 3.58
CA SER A 172 -4.16 -27.86 3.14
C SER A 172 -4.35 -26.37 2.84
N GLU A 173 -5.31 -26.06 1.95
CA GLU A 173 -5.78 -24.69 1.71
C GLU A 173 -6.35 -24.11 3.03
N PRO A 174 -5.99 -22.88 3.42
CA PRO A 174 -6.47 -22.29 4.67
C PRO A 174 -7.98 -22.01 4.57
N LYS A 175 -8.77 -22.49 5.56
CA LYS A 175 -10.21 -22.28 5.54
C LYS A 175 -10.54 -20.78 5.67
N PRO A 176 -11.52 -20.24 4.92
CA PRO A 176 -11.87 -18.81 4.97
C PRO A 176 -12.28 -18.29 6.37
N SER A 177 -12.72 -19.17 7.27
CA SER A 177 -13.06 -18.82 8.66
C SER A 177 -11.87 -18.61 9.59
N THR A 178 -10.65 -19.03 9.19
CA THR A 178 -9.41 -18.95 9.97
C THR A 178 -8.28 -18.20 9.26
N ALA A 179 -8.35 -18.11 7.94
CA ALA A 179 -7.44 -17.36 7.11
C ALA A 179 -7.52 -15.85 7.37
N ILE A 180 -6.49 -15.13 6.93
CA ILE A 180 -6.48 -13.67 6.84
C ILE A 180 -6.66 -13.33 5.36
N THR A 181 -7.90 -13.06 4.95
CA THR A 181 -8.25 -12.88 3.54
C THR A 181 -7.86 -11.49 3.05
N ILE A 182 -6.97 -11.44 2.06
CA ILE A 182 -6.47 -10.24 1.39
C ILE A 182 -7.05 -10.21 -0.02
N ALA A 183 -8.06 -9.37 -0.25
CA ALA A 183 -8.66 -9.19 -1.56
C ALA A 183 -7.88 -8.13 -2.36
N VAL A 184 -7.40 -8.50 -3.55
CA VAL A 184 -6.69 -7.58 -4.45
C VAL A 184 -7.43 -7.47 -5.79
N SER A 185 -7.54 -6.25 -6.32
CA SER A 185 -8.11 -6.04 -7.66
C SER A 185 -7.12 -6.41 -8.78
N SER A 186 -7.61 -6.85 -9.94
CA SER A 186 -6.75 -7.14 -11.10
C SER A 186 -5.85 -5.97 -11.51
N ARG A 187 -6.35 -4.73 -11.41
CA ARG A 187 -5.60 -3.48 -11.69
C ARG A 187 -4.57 -3.10 -10.62
N THR A 188 -4.60 -3.71 -9.44
CA THR A 188 -3.55 -3.55 -8.42
C THR A 188 -2.50 -4.65 -8.52
N LEU A 189 -2.92 -5.89 -8.71
CA LEU A 189 -2.01 -7.03 -8.84
C LEU A 189 -1.21 -6.99 -10.16
N PHE A 190 -1.84 -6.58 -11.26
CA PHE A 190 -1.23 -6.49 -12.57
C PHE A 190 -1.35 -5.09 -13.18
N ASN A 191 -0.39 -4.74 -14.01
CA ASN A 191 -0.44 -3.54 -14.84
C ASN A 191 -1.38 -3.80 -16.03
N MET A 192 -2.58 -3.24 -15.95
CA MET A 192 -3.62 -3.31 -17.00
C MET A 192 -3.92 -1.94 -17.62
N VAL A 193 -2.90 -1.07 -17.78
CA VAL A 193 -3.10 0.31 -18.27
C VAL A 193 -3.55 0.33 -19.74
N GLU A 194 -2.99 -0.54 -20.58
CA GLU A 194 -3.34 -0.63 -22.00
C GLU A 194 -4.77 -1.18 -22.19
N GLU A 195 -5.09 -2.25 -21.49
CA GLU A 195 -6.42 -2.87 -21.50
C GLU A 195 -7.47 -1.89 -20.96
N ARG A 196 -7.15 -1.13 -19.91
CA ARG A 196 -8.04 -0.08 -19.40
C ARG A 196 -8.31 1.00 -20.46
N LYS A 197 -7.28 1.44 -21.18
CA LYS A 197 -7.44 2.41 -22.27
C LYS A 197 -8.37 1.87 -23.37
N ILE A 198 -8.22 0.60 -23.74
CA ILE A 198 -9.12 -0.06 -24.71
C ILE A 198 -10.57 -0.07 -24.20
N TYR A 199 -10.79 -0.41 -22.92
CA TYR A 199 -12.14 -0.38 -22.32
C TYR A 199 -12.75 1.02 -22.31
N GLU A 200 -11.96 2.05 -21.98
CA GLU A 200 -12.43 3.45 -21.89
C GLU A 200 -12.68 4.09 -23.26
N GLU A 201 -11.88 3.76 -24.28
CA GLU A 201 -11.99 4.32 -25.63
C GLU A 201 -12.93 3.52 -26.56
N LYS A 202 -13.01 2.20 -26.39
CA LYS A 202 -13.70 1.28 -27.31
C LYS A 202 -14.80 0.42 -26.66
N GLY A 203 -14.93 0.45 -25.35
CA GLY A 203 -15.96 -0.28 -24.61
C GLY A 203 -15.63 -1.75 -24.33
N LEU A 204 -16.62 -2.46 -23.79
CA LEU A 204 -16.45 -3.80 -23.21
C LEU A 204 -16.08 -4.88 -24.23
N GLU A 205 -16.69 -4.88 -25.41
CA GLU A 205 -16.51 -5.96 -26.40
C GLU A 205 -15.07 -5.99 -26.95
N GLU A 206 -14.55 -4.84 -27.40
CA GLU A 206 -13.16 -4.71 -27.87
C GLU A 206 -12.15 -5.03 -26.77
N TYR A 207 -12.45 -4.66 -25.52
CA TYR A 207 -11.65 -5.02 -24.35
C TYR A 207 -11.62 -6.54 -24.10
N VAL A 208 -12.76 -7.24 -24.27
CA VAL A 208 -12.84 -8.71 -24.15
C VAL A 208 -12.09 -9.38 -25.28
N ILE A 209 -12.31 -8.98 -26.53
CA ILE A 209 -11.64 -9.52 -27.72
C ILE A 209 -10.12 -9.38 -27.60
N TYR A 210 -9.63 -8.19 -27.21
CA TYR A 210 -8.20 -7.96 -26.99
C TYR A 210 -7.63 -8.92 -25.94
N ASN A 211 -8.30 -9.09 -24.78
CA ASN A 211 -7.79 -9.97 -23.72
C ASN A 211 -7.83 -11.46 -24.09
N GLN A 212 -8.76 -11.89 -24.94
CA GLN A 212 -8.78 -13.25 -25.51
C GLN A 212 -7.60 -13.46 -26.48
N GLN A 213 -7.37 -12.52 -27.40
CA GLN A 213 -6.25 -12.60 -28.35
C GLN A 213 -4.87 -12.62 -27.65
N HIS A 214 -4.78 -12.01 -26.46
CA HIS A 214 -3.56 -11.92 -25.66
C HIS A 214 -3.58 -12.87 -24.44
N GLU A 215 -4.45 -13.88 -24.40
CA GLU A 215 -4.66 -14.72 -23.19
C GLU A 215 -3.41 -15.47 -22.72
N ASN A 216 -2.50 -15.79 -23.65
CA ASN A 216 -1.23 -16.46 -23.39
C ASN A 216 -0.05 -15.48 -23.24
N GLN A 217 -0.32 -14.17 -23.19
CA GLN A 217 0.68 -13.12 -22.95
C GLN A 217 0.49 -12.54 -21.53
N PRO A 218 1.38 -12.90 -20.58
CA PRO A 218 1.27 -12.47 -19.19
C PRO A 218 1.22 -10.94 -19.04
N LEU A 219 0.32 -10.44 -18.19
CA LEU A 219 0.28 -9.03 -17.82
C LEU A 219 1.50 -8.68 -16.97
N LYS A 220 2.06 -7.48 -17.13
CA LYS A 220 3.22 -7.05 -16.31
C LYS A 220 2.82 -6.90 -14.83
N PRO A 221 3.74 -7.07 -13.87
CA PRO A 221 3.44 -6.88 -12.44
C PRO A 221 2.88 -5.50 -12.11
N GLY A 222 1.88 -5.47 -11.23
CA GLY A 222 1.25 -4.26 -10.70
C GLY A 222 1.83 -3.82 -9.34
N ALA A 223 1.22 -2.80 -8.74
CA ALA A 223 1.68 -2.23 -7.46
C ALA A 223 1.52 -3.20 -6.27
N ALA A 224 0.52 -4.09 -6.27
CA ALA A 224 0.32 -5.06 -5.19
C ALA A 224 1.19 -6.31 -5.34
N TYR A 225 1.84 -6.53 -6.50
CA TYR A 225 2.62 -7.74 -6.77
C TYR A 225 3.71 -8.05 -5.73
N PRO A 226 4.63 -7.14 -5.36
CA PRO A 226 5.65 -7.45 -4.36
C PRO A 226 5.06 -7.67 -2.97
N PHE A 227 3.97 -6.97 -2.61
CA PHE A 227 3.24 -7.21 -1.36
C PHE A 227 2.64 -8.62 -1.34
N VAL A 228 2.05 -9.10 -2.43
CA VAL A 228 1.55 -10.48 -2.55
C VAL A 228 2.66 -11.52 -2.45
N LYS A 229 3.81 -11.34 -3.13
CA LYS A 229 4.95 -12.26 -2.96
C LYS A 229 5.44 -12.27 -1.50
N ALA A 230 5.49 -11.13 -0.82
CA ALA A 230 5.88 -11.08 0.60
C ALA A 230 4.87 -11.74 1.55
N LEU A 231 3.55 -11.65 1.28
CA LEU A 231 2.53 -12.43 2.00
C LEU A 231 2.76 -13.95 1.80
N MET A 232 3.11 -14.37 0.58
CA MET A 232 3.44 -15.76 0.29
C MET A 232 4.71 -16.23 1.03
N THR A 233 5.78 -15.41 1.09
CA THR A 233 6.97 -15.70 1.91
C THR A 233 6.60 -15.93 3.37
N VAL A 234 5.71 -15.11 3.94
CA VAL A 234 5.22 -15.31 5.32
C VAL A 234 4.45 -16.63 5.46
N ASN A 235 3.60 -16.99 4.49
CA ASN A 235 2.88 -18.26 4.51
C ASN A 235 3.83 -19.47 4.48
N THR A 236 4.88 -19.45 3.65
CA THR A 236 5.90 -20.50 3.62
C THR A 236 6.59 -20.63 4.98
N ARG A 237 7.06 -19.51 5.56
CA ARG A 237 7.69 -19.49 6.89
C ARG A 237 6.75 -19.90 8.03
N LEU A 238 5.44 -19.67 7.90
CA LEU A 238 4.44 -20.19 8.84
C LEU A 238 4.29 -21.71 8.72
N ARG A 239 4.23 -22.26 7.50
CA ARG A 239 4.12 -23.71 7.26
C ARG A 239 5.39 -24.47 7.70
N GLU A 240 6.58 -23.89 7.54
CA GLU A 240 7.84 -24.45 8.09
C GLU A 240 7.77 -24.69 9.61
N LEU A 241 7.13 -23.78 10.36
CA LEU A 241 7.02 -23.83 11.82
C LEU A 241 5.75 -24.53 12.34
N TYR A 242 4.72 -24.57 11.50
CA TYR A 242 3.37 -25.08 11.77
C TYR A 242 2.75 -25.66 10.48
N PRO A 243 3.12 -26.89 10.07
CA PRO A 243 2.66 -27.47 8.79
C PRO A 243 1.13 -27.49 8.61
N ASP A 244 0.40 -27.83 9.67
CA ASP A 244 -1.06 -27.93 9.68
C ASP A 244 -1.79 -26.59 9.96
N SER A 245 -1.10 -25.45 9.91
CA SER A 245 -1.70 -24.15 10.25
C SER A 245 -2.63 -23.63 9.15
N GLU A 246 -3.93 -23.59 9.43
CA GLU A 246 -4.94 -22.94 8.57
C GLU A 246 -5.06 -21.41 8.78
N GLU A 247 -4.29 -20.84 9.71
CA GLU A 247 -4.21 -19.39 9.92
C GLU A 247 -3.03 -18.84 9.10
N LEU A 248 -3.30 -18.63 7.81
CA LEU A 248 -2.38 -18.12 6.78
C LEU A 248 -3.04 -16.92 6.08
N PHE A 249 -2.30 -16.19 5.26
CA PHE A 249 -2.92 -15.26 4.31
C PHE A 249 -3.61 -16.04 3.19
N ASP A 250 -4.86 -15.69 2.90
CA ASP A 250 -5.63 -16.15 1.75
C ASP A 250 -5.73 -14.99 0.76
N ILE A 251 -5.04 -15.07 -0.38
CA ILE A 251 -5.04 -14.01 -1.38
C ILE A 251 -6.14 -14.29 -2.40
N VAL A 252 -7.09 -13.36 -2.52
CA VAL A 252 -8.27 -13.48 -3.39
C VAL A 252 -8.20 -12.43 -4.50
N LEU A 253 -8.33 -12.85 -5.76
CA LEU A 253 -8.47 -11.90 -6.86
C LEU A 253 -9.93 -11.43 -6.99
N MET A 254 -10.19 -10.15 -6.74
CA MET A 254 -11.52 -9.55 -6.74
C MET A 254 -11.64 -8.51 -7.85
N THR A 255 -12.31 -8.84 -8.95
CA THR A 255 -12.36 -7.99 -10.15
C THR A 255 -13.78 -7.79 -10.70
N ASN A 256 -14.01 -6.60 -11.28
CA ASN A 256 -15.20 -6.29 -12.06
C ASN A 256 -15.06 -6.64 -13.56
N ASN A 257 -13.94 -7.23 -13.97
CA ASN A 257 -13.74 -7.69 -15.34
C ASN A 257 -14.79 -8.74 -15.76
N HIS A 258 -15.09 -8.81 -17.06
CA HIS A 258 -15.90 -9.87 -17.64
C HIS A 258 -15.19 -11.23 -17.58
N ALA A 259 -15.93 -12.32 -17.38
CA ALA A 259 -15.37 -13.67 -17.16
C ALA A 259 -14.41 -14.14 -18.26
N HIS A 260 -14.61 -13.73 -19.51
CA HIS A 260 -13.70 -14.03 -20.63
C HIS A 260 -12.27 -13.48 -20.46
N VAL A 261 -12.06 -12.46 -19.63
CA VAL A 261 -10.71 -11.96 -19.28
C VAL A 261 -10.01 -12.89 -18.26
N GLY A 262 -10.76 -13.78 -17.61
CA GLY A 262 -10.28 -14.65 -16.55
C GLY A 262 -9.13 -15.55 -16.97
N VAL A 263 -9.16 -16.09 -18.20
CA VAL A 263 -8.10 -16.97 -18.73
C VAL A 263 -6.74 -16.27 -18.70
N ARG A 264 -6.66 -15.02 -19.19
CA ARG A 264 -5.42 -14.24 -19.18
C ARG A 264 -4.93 -13.94 -17.76
N LEU A 265 -5.85 -13.67 -16.83
CA LEU A 265 -5.51 -13.44 -15.42
C LEU A 265 -4.96 -14.71 -14.76
N ILE A 266 -5.59 -15.87 -15.00
CA ILE A 266 -5.13 -17.17 -14.51
C ILE A 266 -3.77 -17.52 -15.11
N ASN A 267 -3.59 -17.39 -16.43
CA ASN A 267 -2.31 -17.62 -17.10
C ASN A 267 -1.20 -16.70 -16.56
N THR A 268 -1.51 -15.45 -16.24
CA THR A 268 -0.56 -14.51 -15.62
C THR A 268 -0.23 -14.92 -14.18
N ILE A 269 -1.21 -15.36 -13.40
CA ILE A 269 -1.04 -15.85 -12.01
C ILE A 269 -0.14 -17.10 -11.99
N ASN A 270 -0.38 -18.04 -12.90
CA ASN A 270 0.44 -19.24 -13.06
C ASN A 270 1.87 -18.89 -13.53
N HIS A 271 2.02 -17.96 -14.49
CA HIS A 271 3.32 -17.51 -15.00
C HIS A 271 4.23 -16.90 -13.92
N TYR A 272 3.67 -16.26 -12.88
CA TYR A 272 4.42 -15.70 -11.75
C TYR A 272 4.42 -16.57 -10.49
N GLU A 273 3.91 -17.80 -10.60
CA GLU A 273 3.82 -18.75 -9.49
C GLU A 273 3.15 -18.09 -8.27
N LEU A 274 2.00 -17.44 -8.49
CA LEU A 274 1.22 -16.80 -7.43
C LEU A 274 0.19 -17.81 -6.91
N LEU A 275 0.26 -18.11 -5.61
CA LEU A 275 -0.68 -19.00 -4.92
C LEU A 275 -2.01 -18.26 -4.65
N ILE A 276 -2.80 -18.10 -5.71
CA ILE A 276 -4.13 -17.47 -5.71
C ILE A 276 -5.09 -18.47 -6.33
N GLU A 277 -5.82 -19.21 -5.50
CA GLU A 277 -6.81 -20.21 -5.95
C GLU A 277 -8.23 -19.62 -6.05
N ARG A 278 -8.49 -18.55 -5.28
CA ARG A 278 -9.82 -17.94 -5.14
C ARG A 278 -9.97 -16.68 -6.00
N PHE A 279 -10.94 -16.70 -6.91
CA PHE A 279 -11.27 -15.59 -7.81
C PHE A 279 -12.75 -15.19 -7.62
N CYS A 280 -13.04 -13.91 -7.83
CA CYS A 280 -14.38 -13.39 -8.03
C CYS A 280 -14.37 -12.41 -9.20
N MET A 281 -15.23 -12.65 -10.20
CA MET A 281 -15.39 -11.84 -11.40
C MET A 281 -16.84 -11.39 -11.52
N THR A 282 -17.12 -10.12 -11.26
CA THR A 282 -18.50 -9.62 -11.11
C THR A 282 -19.14 -9.09 -12.40
N GLY A 283 -18.45 -9.17 -13.55
CA GLY A 283 -19.01 -8.81 -14.85
C GLY A 283 -19.53 -7.36 -14.93
N GLY A 284 -18.81 -6.42 -14.32
CA GLY A 284 -19.16 -5.00 -14.24
C GLY A 284 -19.88 -4.56 -12.97
N GLN A 285 -20.40 -5.49 -12.14
CA GLN A 285 -21.07 -5.14 -10.88
C GLN A 285 -20.08 -4.78 -9.75
N SER A 286 -20.54 -4.11 -8.69
CA SER A 286 -19.66 -3.77 -7.56
C SER A 286 -19.14 -5.04 -6.86
N PRO A 287 -17.82 -5.18 -6.60
CA PRO A 287 -17.26 -6.32 -5.87
C PRO A 287 -17.58 -6.30 -4.37
N VAL A 288 -18.08 -5.19 -3.84
CA VAL A 288 -18.09 -4.93 -2.38
C VAL A 288 -18.96 -5.91 -1.59
N GLY A 289 -20.13 -6.31 -2.13
CA GLY A 289 -20.96 -7.35 -1.52
C GLY A 289 -20.24 -8.70 -1.38
N TYR A 290 -19.35 -9.04 -2.32
CA TYR A 290 -18.56 -10.26 -2.27
C TYR A 290 -17.40 -10.16 -1.27
N LEU A 291 -16.79 -8.98 -1.06
CA LEU A 291 -15.73 -8.80 -0.04
C LEU A 291 -16.21 -9.27 1.34
N LYS A 292 -17.44 -8.92 1.70
CA LYS A 292 -18.11 -9.29 2.96
C LYS A 292 -18.38 -10.79 3.04
N ALA A 293 -18.89 -11.39 1.96
CA ALA A 293 -19.12 -12.85 1.86
C ALA A 293 -17.81 -13.66 1.91
N TYR A 294 -16.70 -13.09 1.46
CA TYR A 294 -15.37 -13.69 1.50
C TYR A 294 -14.63 -13.49 2.84
N LEU A 295 -15.25 -12.82 3.83
CA LEU A 295 -14.65 -12.46 5.12
C LEU A 295 -13.35 -11.63 4.99
N THR A 296 -13.31 -10.73 4.00
CA THR A 296 -12.11 -9.96 3.66
C THR A 296 -11.60 -9.13 4.85
N ASN A 297 -10.33 -9.32 5.22
CA ASN A 297 -9.64 -8.53 6.23
C ASN A 297 -9.00 -7.26 5.66
N LEU A 298 -8.59 -7.27 4.39
CA LEU A 298 -8.05 -6.10 3.68
C LEU A 298 -8.44 -6.14 2.19
N TYR A 299 -8.94 -5.03 1.65
CA TYR A 299 -9.20 -4.85 0.21
C TYR A 299 -8.28 -3.77 -0.41
N LEU A 300 -7.51 -4.15 -1.43
CA LEU A 300 -6.62 -3.24 -2.17
C LEU A 300 -7.09 -3.07 -3.62
N SER A 301 -7.38 -1.84 -4.02
CA SER A 301 -7.89 -1.51 -5.36
C SER A 301 -7.25 -0.26 -5.97
N LYS A 302 -7.32 -0.11 -7.30
CA LYS A 302 -7.07 1.18 -7.99
C LYS A 302 -8.36 1.99 -8.17
N ASP A 303 -9.44 1.55 -7.53
CA ASP A 303 -10.76 2.14 -7.60
C ASP A 303 -11.12 2.76 -6.26
N SER A 304 -11.03 4.08 -6.16
CA SER A 304 -11.27 4.83 -4.92
C SER A 304 -12.73 4.81 -4.49
N GLU A 305 -13.67 4.70 -5.43
CA GLU A 305 -15.10 4.56 -5.10
C GLU A 305 -15.36 3.20 -4.45
N LYS A 306 -14.79 2.11 -4.98
CA LYS A 306 -14.93 0.77 -4.38
C LYS A 306 -14.20 0.62 -3.05
N VAL A 307 -13.08 1.32 -2.86
CA VAL A 307 -12.40 1.39 -1.56
C VAL A 307 -13.28 2.11 -0.53
N LYS A 308 -13.91 3.22 -0.92
CA LYS A 308 -14.82 3.96 -0.04
C LYS A 308 -16.07 3.15 0.32
N GLU A 309 -16.73 2.53 -0.67
CA GLU A 309 -17.85 1.59 -0.46
C GLU A 309 -17.46 0.46 0.52
N ALA A 310 -16.24 -0.10 0.41
CA ALA A 310 -15.76 -1.15 1.31
C ALA A 310 -15.55 -0.66 2.75
N ILE A 311 -14.96 0.53 2.95
CA ILE A 311 -14.81 1.15 4.28
C ILE A 311 -16.18 1.43 4.92
N GLU A 312 -17.15 1.91 4.14
CA GLU A 312 -18.52 2.16 4.60
C GLU A 312 -19.24 0.86 5.04
N GLU A 313 -18.90 -0.29 4.44
CA GLU A 313 -19.36 -1.62 4.86
C GLU A 313 -18.58 -2.25 6.04
N GLY A 314 -17.60 -1.52 6.60
CA GLY A 314 -16.76 -1.95 7.73
C GLY A 314 -15.57 -2.83 7.35
N ILE A 315 -15.16 -2.84 6.08
CA ILE A 315 -14.04 -3.62 5.55
C ILE A 315 -12.82 -2.70 5.43
N ALA A 316 -11.68 -3.08 6.02
CA ALA A 316 -10.45 -2.32 5.85
C ALA A 316 -10.05 -2.30 4.37
N ALA A 317 -9.87 -1.12 3.79
CA ALA A 317 -9.53 -0.99 2.38
C ALA A 317 -8.64 0.22 2.09
N ALA A 318 -7.90 0.16 1.00
CA ALA A 318 -7.07 1.27 0.55
C ALA A 318 -6.94 1.35 -0.99
N THR A 319 -6.82 2.58 -1.50
CA THR A 319 -6.56 2.87 -2.91
C THR A 319 -5.06 2.83 -3.16
N LEU A 320 -4.61 1.94 -4.04
CA LEU A 320 -3.20 1.63 -4.21
C LEU A 320 -2.56 2.41 -5.37
N PHE A 321 -1.49 3.14 -5.06
CA PHE A 321 -0.74 3.97 -6.00
C PHE A 321 0.59 3.31 -6.36
N SER A 322 0.92 3.36 -7.65
CA SER A 322 2.24 2.95 -8.14
C SER A 322 3.25 4.06 -7.84
N PRO A 323 4.47 3.73 -7.35
CA PRO A 323 5.52 4.72 -7.14
C PRO A 323 6.10 5.22 -8.47
N ASP A 324 6.72 6.40 -8.44
CA ASP A 324 7.28 7.04 -9.64
C ASP A 324 8.72 6.56 -9.94
N LYS A 325 9.39 5.96 -8.96
CA LYS A 325 10.67 5.25 -9.09
C LYS A 325 10.57 3.84 -8.50
N LYS A 326 11.37 2.89 -9.01
CA LYS A 326 11.49 1.55 -8.40
C LYS A 326 12.34 1.60 -7.14
N MET A 327 12.06 0.68 -6.22
CA MET A 327 12.77 0.49 -4.97
C MET A 327 12.97 -1.01 -4.74
N ASP A 328 14.18 -1.41 -4.34
CA ASP A 328 14.46 -2.82 -4.00
C ASP A 328 13.85 -3.15 -2.63
N LEU A 329 12.82 -4.00 -2.65
CA LEU A 329 12.09 -4.46 -1.47
C LEU A 329 12.71 -5.75 -0.92
N SER A 330 12.35 -6.11 0.32
CA SER A 330 12.91 -7.27 1.02
C SER A 330 12.16 -8.56 0.66
N GLU A 331 12.81 -9.49 -0.03
CA GLU A 331 12.18 -10.77 -0.44
C GLU A 331 11.88 -11.71 0.75
N SER A 332 12.62 -11.56 1.86
CA SER A 332 12.50 -12.36 3.08
C SER A 332 11.57 -11.79 4.16
N GLN A 333 11.12 -10.53 4.01
CA GLN A 333 10.30 -9.85 5.03
C GLN A 333 9.18 -9.02 4.41
N LEU A 334 7.95 -9.36 4.74
CA LEU A 334 6.81 -8.47 4.63
C LEU A 334 7.02 -7.25 5.55
N ARG A 335 7.07 -6.06 4.95
CA ARG A 335 7.21 -4.78 5.65
C ARG A 335 5.97 -3.92 5.43
N VAL A 336 5.23 -3.64 6.50
CA VAL A 336 3.98 -2.87 6.45
C VAL A 336 4.14 -1.59 7.27
N ALA A 337 4.02 -0.44 6.61
CA ALA A 337 4.05 0.87 7.26
C ALA A 337 2.66 1.52 7.25
N PHE A 338 2.36 2.34 8.25
CA PHE A 338 1.05 2.99 8.41
C PHE A 338 1.16 4.28 9.23
N ASP A 339 0.31 5.28 8.97
CA ASP A 339 0.00 6.30 9.97
C ASP A 339 -0.86 5.71 11.12
N GLY A 340 -0.94 6.44 12.23
CA GLY A 340 -1.86 6.17 13.32
C GLY A 340 -3.25 6.73 13.07
N ASP A 341 -3.39 8.06 13.03
CA ASP A 341 -4.69 8.73 12.98
C ASP A 341 -5.41 8.50 11.64
N ALA A 342 -6.75 8.44 11.66
CA ALA A 342 -7.62 8.09 10.53
C ALA A 342 -7.30 6.76 9.76
N VAL A 343 -6.27 6.02 10.17
CA VAL A 343 -5.85 4.73 9.59
C VAL A 343 -6.05 3.61 10.62
N LEU A 344 -5.32 3.65 11.74
CA LEU A 344 -5.45 2.70 12.86
C LEU A 344 -6.39 3.21 13.95
N PHE A 345 -6.35 4.51 14.18
CA PHE A 345 -7.22 5.23 15.10
C PHE A 345 -8.29 5.96 14.30
N SER A 346 -9.36 6.38 14.97
CA SER A 346 -10.36 7.26 14.38
C SER A 346 -9.78 8.65 14.07
N ASP A 347 -10.59 9.51 13.46
CA ASP A 347 -10.29 10.92 13.20
C ASP A 347 -10.53 11.84 14.42
N GLU A 348 -10.79 11.29 15.61
CA GLU A 348 -10.95 12.01 16.91
C GLU A 348 -9.92 13.13 17.09
N SER A 349 -8.64 12.84 16.87
CA SER A 349 -7.56 13.82 17.03
C SER A 349 -7.52 14.87 15.91
N GLU A 350 -7.86 14.50 14.67
CA GLU A 350 -7.97 15.46 13.56
C GLU A 350 -9.14 16.44 13.78
N ILE A 351 -10.26 15.93 14.33
CA ILE A 351 -11.44 16.71 14.72
C ILE A 351 -11.05 17.76 15.77
N ILE A 352 -10.33 17.37 16.82
CA ILE A 352 -9.89 18.31 17.88
C ILE A 352 -8.97 19.39 17.31
N VAL A 353 -7.93 18.99 16.54
CA VAL A 353 -6.99 19.96 15.95
C VAL A 353 -7.70 20.95 15.01
N LYS A 354 -8.67 20.50 14.21
CA LYS A 354 -9.41 21.39 13.28
C LYS A 354 -10.47 22.26 13.96
N GLN A 355 -11.02 21.85 15.10
CA GLN A 355 -12.08 22.60 15.80
C GLN A 355 -11.55 23.51 16.90
N GLN A 356 -10.47 23.11 17.58
CA GLN A 356 -10.01 23.72 18.83
C GLN A 356 -8.54 24.18 18.74
N GLY A 357 -7.71 23.49 17.95
CA GLY A 357 -6.30 23.84 17.75
C GLY A 357 -5.33 22.81 18.34
N LEU A 358 -4.03 23.13 18.26
CA LEU A 358 -2.96 22.22 18.70
C LEU A 358 -2.80 22.19 20.22
N ASP A 359 -3.02 23.31 20.92
CA ASP A 359 -2.86 23.40 22.38
C ASP A 359 -3.92 22.55 23.11
N GLU A 360 -5.19 22.71 22.73
CA GLU A 360 -6.30 21.86 23.19
C GLU A 360 -6.09 20.39 22.84
N PHE A 361 -5.51 20.08 21.67
CA PHE A 361 -5.12 18.71 21.33
C PHE A 361 -4.07 18.14 22.29
N PHE A 362 -3.04 18.91 22.66
CA PHE A 362 -2.02 18.44 23.60
C PHE A 362 -2.55 18.23 25.01
N GLU A 363 -3.37 19.15 25.54
CA GLU A 363 -4.01 18.94 26.85
C GLU A 363 -5.04 17.80 26.81
N HIS A 364 -5.76 17.61 25.70
CA HIS A 364 -6.62 16.44 25.49
C HIS A 364 -5.85 15.12 25.52
N GLU A 365 -4.72 15.01 24.80
CA GLU A 365 -3.90 13.80 24.77
C GLU A 365 -3.26 13.47 26.13
N LYS A 366 -2.86 14.51 26.87
CA LYS A 366 -2.33 14.41 28.23
C LYS A 366 -3.39 13.95 29.23
N ALA A 367 -4.60 14.51 29.18
CA ALA A 367 -5.72 14.10 30.02
C ALA A 367 -6.18 12.66 29.71
N ASN A 368 -6.21 12.29 28.42
CA ASN A 368 -6.67 10.98 27.95
C ASN A 368 -5.55 9.95 27.78
N VAL A 369 -4.35 10.16 28.33
CA VAL A 369 -3.17 9.32 28.07
C VAL A 369 -3.34 7.83 28.44
N ASN A 370 -4.29 7.49 29.31
CA ASN A 370 -4.63 6.12 29.70
C ASN A 370 -5.95 5.61 29.09
N ILE A 371 -6.66 6.44 28.34
CA ILE A 371 -7.90 6.10 27.63
C ILE A 371 -7.49 5.74 26.19
N PRO A 372 -7.76 4.51 25.71
CA PRO A 372 -7.45 4.12 24.34
C PRO A 372 -8.01 5.10 23.31
N LEU A 373 -7.28 5.33 22.22
CA LEU A 373 -7.83 6.03 21.05
C LEU A 373 -8.96 5.19 20.44
N ALA A 374 -9.99 5.84 19.91
CA ALA A 374 -11.06 5.15 19.19
C ALA A 374 -10.53 4.46 17.91
N GLN A 375 -11.22 3.41 17.47
CA GLN A 375 -10.72 2.48 16.44
C GLN A 375 -10.88 3.05 15.02
N GLY A 376 -9.83 2.94 14.20
CA GLY A 376 -9.83 3.29 12.78
C GLY A 376 -10.07 2.08 11.87
N PRO A 377 -10.23 2.30 10.55
CA PRO A 377 -10.66 1.28 9.60
C PRO A 377 -9.67 0.10 9.46
N LEU A 378 -8.36 0.30 9.64
CA LEU A 378 -7.35 -0.76 9.43
C LEU A 378 -7.00 -1.54 10.70
N LYS A 379 -7.58 -1.23 11.87
CA LYS A 379 -7.28 -1.91 13.14
C LYS A 379 -7.39 -3.43 13.04
N CYS A 380 -8.51 -3.95 12.51
CA CYS A 380 -8.77 -5.38 12.44
C CYS A 380 -7.73 -6.14 11.58
N PHE A 381 -7.23 -5.50 10.52
CA PHE A 381 -6.15 -6.06 9.70
C PHE A 381 -4.83 -6.12 10.46
N LEU A 382 -4.47 -5.07 11.22
CA LEU A 382 -3.26 -5.09 12.05
C LEU A 382 -3.35 -6.07 13.22
N GLU A 383 -4.52 -6.26 13.84
CA GLU A 383 -4.71 -7.29 14.87
C GLU A 383 -4.47 -8.70 14.31
N ALA A 384 -4.82 -8.92 13.04
CA ALA A 384 -4.50 -10.13 12.31
C ALA A 384 -2.99 -10.27 12.02
N LEU A 385 -2.30 -9.20 11.59
CA LEU A 385 -0.83 -9.19 11.44
C LEU A 385 -0.11 -9.48 12.75
N GLY A 386 -0.48 -8.80 13.84
CA GLY A 386 0.11 -8.99 15.17
C GLY A 386 -0.13 -10.39 15.72
N LYS A 387 -1.28 -11.01 15.40
CA LYS A 387 -1.56 -12.41 15.72
C LYS A 387 -0.59 -13.37 15.01
N LEU A 388 -0.27 -13.14 13.73
CA LEU A 388 0.75 -13.93 13.02
C LEU A 388 2.16 -13.66 13.56
N GLN A 389 2.53 -12.42 13.86
CA GLN A 389 3.82 -12.10 14.49
C GLN A 389 4.02 -12.89 15.79
N ARG A 390 3.00 -12.93 16.66
CA ARG A 390 3.04 -13.73 17.90
C ARG A 390 3.25 -15.23 17.67
N LYS A 391 2.83 -15.82 16.54
CA LYS A 391 3.17 -17.22 16.20
C LYS A 391 4.67 -17.42 16.01
N PHE A 392 5.34 -16.51 15.29
CA PHE A 392 6.80 -16.55 15.16
C PHE A 392 7.48 -16.35 16.52
N TYR A 393 6.98 -15.42 17.33
CA TYR A 393 7.55 -15.14 18.65
C TYR A 393 7.46 -16.37 19.58
N ALA A 394 6.35 -17.12 19.53
CA ALA A 394 6.16 -18.37 20.27
C ALA A 394 7.09 -19.52 19.83
N LYS A 395 7.80 -19.37 18.70
CA LYS A 395 8.83 -20.30 18.21
C LYS A 395 10.26 -19.74 18.37
N ASN A 396 10.42 -18.69 19.17
CA ASN A 396 11.66 -17.91 19.34
C ASN A 396 12.14 -17.15 18.09
N GLU A 397 11.35 -17.10 17.01
CA GLU A 397 11.67 -16.41 15.76
C GLU A 397 11.32 -14.91 15.81
N ARG A 398 11.50 -14.25 16.98
CA ARG A 398 11.18 -12.82 17.13
C ARG A 398 12.08 -11.93 16.27
N MET A 399 13.39 -12.18 16.28
CA MET A 399 14.36 -11.37 15.52
C MET A 399 14.32 -11.66 14.02
N ASN A 400 13.95 -12.89 13.62
CA ASN A 400 13.84 -13.33 12.22
C ASN A 400 12.39 -13.35 11.72
N CYS A 401 11.48 -12.64 12.41
CA CYS A 401 10.07 -12.63 12.04
C CYS A 401 9.90 -12.08 10.61
N PRO A 402 9.24 -12.82 9.70
CA PRO A 402 9.07 -12.39 8.31
C PRO A 402 7.99 -11.30 8.16
N ILE A 403 7.35 -10.87 9.26
CA ILE A 403 6.45 -9.70 9.29
C ILE A 403 7.10 -8.64 10.16
N ARG A 404 7.29 -7.43 9.61
CA ARG A 404 7.79 -6.25 10.32
C ARG A 404 6.85 -5.06 10.10
N THR A 405 6.49 -4.40 11.18
CA THR A 405 5.46 -3.34 11.24
C THR A 405 6.05 -2.00 11.66
N PHE A 406 5.60 -0.92 11.01
CA PHE A 406 6.15 0.42 11.18
C PHE A 406 5.03 1.45 11.39
N LEU A 407 4.95 2.04 12.57
CA LEU A 407 4.15 3.24 12.79
C LEU A 407 4.93 4.46 12.29
N VAL A 408 4.41 5.19 11.31
CA VAL A 408 5.03 6.38 10.72
C VAL A 408 4.06 7.56 10.83
N THR A 409 4.11 8.25 11.97
CA THR A 409 3.06 9.22 12.35
C THR A 409 3.58 10.64 12.52
N ALA A 410 2.77 11.62 12.12
CA ALA A 410 3.05 13.04 12.29
C ALA A 410 3.04 13.48 13.77
N ARG A 411 2.47 12.67 14.68
CA ARG A 411 2.44 12.94 16.13
C ARG A 411 3.85 13.15 16.72
N SER A 412 3.92 13.92 17.79
CA SER A 412 5.13 14.09 18.60
C SER A 412 5.20 13.02 19.69
N ALA A 413 6.35 12.37 19.84
CA ALA A 413 6.59 11.38 20.89
C ALA A 413 6.37 11.97 22.29
N ALA A 414 6.74 13.24 22.49
CA ALA A 414 6.76 13.88 23.81
C ALA A 414 5.36 14.29 24.31
N SER A 415 4.46 14.74 23.41
CA SER A 415 3.14 15.25 23.80
C SER A 415 1.99 14.27 23.55
N SER A 416 2.02 13.49 22.47
CA SER A 416 0.89 12.65 22.06
C SER A 416 1.25 11.19 21.73
N GLY A 417 2.54 10.82 21.76
CA GLY A 417 2.98 9.44 21.49
C GLY A 417 2.64 8.43 22.59
N ALA A 418 2.54 8.87 23.84
CA ALA A 418 2.28 7.96 24.97
C ALA A 418 0.89 7.28 24.89
N ARG A 419 -0.17 8.02 24.49
CA ARG A 419 -1.53 7.48 24.31
C ARG A 419 -1.57 6.47 23.16
N VAL A 420 -0.88 6.75 22.06
CA VAL A 420 -0.72 5.85 20.90
C VAL A 420 -0.08 4.52 21.31
N LEU A 421 1.09 4.55 21.95
CA LEU A 421 1.81 3.33 22.34
C LEU A 421 1.04 2.50 23.38
N LYS A 422 0.32 3.16 24.30
CA LYS A 422 -0.58 2.47 25.25
C LYS A 422 -1.79 1.85 24.57
N THR A 423 -2.38 2.53 23.58
CA THR A 423 -3.51 2.00 22.79
C THR A 423 -3.10 0.75 22.03
N LEU A 424 -1.99 0.82 21.27
CA LEU A 424 -1.46 -0.32 20.51
C LEU A 424 -1.16 -1.52 21.43
N ARG A 425 -0.50 -1.27 22.57
CA ARG A 425 -0.27 -2.30 23.61
C ARG A 425 -1.58 -2.89 24.15
N GLY A 426 -2.60 -2.07 24.39
CA GLY A 426 -3.91 -2.51 24.84
C GLY A 426 -4.66 -3.39 23.84
N TRP A 427 -4.41 -3.22 22.54
CA TRP A 427 -4.90 -4.09 21.47
C TRP A 427 -3.99 -5.31 21.21
N GLY A 428 -2.89 -5.47 21.96
CA GLY A 428 -1.89 -6.51 21.72
C GLY A 428 -1.11 -6.31 20.41
N LEU A 429 -1.07 -5.09 19.88
CA LEU A 429 -0.25 -4.73 18.71
C LEU A 429 1.16 -4.36 19.16
N GLU A 430 2.08 -5.30 19.02
CA GLU A 430 3.50 -5.08 19.21
C GLU A 430 4.11 -4.56 17.91
N ILE A 431 4.19 -3.24 17.76
CA ILE A 431 4.82 -2.61 16.59
C ILE A 431 6.34 -2.69 16.72
N ASP A 432 7.03 -3.14 15.67
CA ASP A 432 8.48 -3.34 15.67
C ASP A 432 9.24 -2.01 15.71
N GLU A 433 8.78 -1.00 14.95
CA GLU A 433 9.38 0.34 14.90
C GLU A 433 8.29 1.44 14.94
N ALA A 434 8.44 2.40 15.84
CA ALA A 434 7.52 3.53 15.97
C ALA A 434 8.26 4.86 15.76
N LEU A 435 7.94 5.53 14.66
CA LEU A 435 8.60 6.73 14.17
C LEU A 435 7.64 7.92 14.31
N PHE A 436 7.88 8.71 15.36
CA PHE A 436 7.14 9.94 15.67
C PHE A 436 7.86 11.13 15.06
N LEU A 437 7.23 11.76 14.07
CA LEU A 437 7.84 12.79 13.23
C LEU A 437 7.65 14.22 13.73
N ALA A 438 6.71 14.48 14.65
CA ALA A 438 6.35 15.82 15.10
C ALA A 438 6.15 16.82 13.94
N GLY A 439 5.37 16.41 12.91
CA GLY A 439 5.10 17.18 11.70
C GLY A 439 6.14 17.05 10.57
N ALA A 440 7.29 16.42 10.80
CA ALA A 440 8.30 16.24 9.75
C ALA A 440 7.80 15.31 8.59
N PRO A 441 8.30 15.48 7.35
CA PRO A 441 7.88 14.66 6.21
C PRO A 441 8.17 13.16 6.38
N LYS A 442 7.21 12.31 5.99
CA LYS A 442 7.31 10.84 6.08
C LYS A 442 8.28 10.23 5.05
N GLY A 443 8.34 10.79 3.85
CA GLY A 443 9.08 10.25 2.69
C GLY A 443 10.51 9.79 2.97
N PRO A 444 11.39 10.60 3.60
CA PRO A 444 12.77 10.19 3.90
C PRO A 444 12.89 8.96 4.81
N LEU A 445 11.90 8.72 5.69
CA LEU A 445 11.85 7.51 6.50
C LEU A 445 11.32 6.32 5.71
N LEU A 446 10.32 6.52 4.84
CA LEU A 446 9.81 5.47 3.96
C LEU A 446 10.89 4.94 2.99
N GLU A 447 11.74 5.83 2.45
CA GLU A 447 12.91 5.45 1.63
C GLU A 447 13.94 4.61 2.40
N LYS A 448 14.04 4.78 3.73
CA LYS A 448 14.91 3.98 4.60
C LYS A 448 14.25 2.64 5.01
N ILE A 449 12.96 2.65 5.31
CA ILE A 449 12.17 1.48 5.72
C ILE A 449 12.01 0.50 4.57
N LYS A 450 11.81 1.02 3.36
CA LYS A 450 11.44 0.28 2.14
C LYS A 450 10.25 -0.66 2.36
N PRO A 451 9.06 -0.13 2.72
CA PRO A 451 7.90 -0.97 3.00
C PRO A 451 7.29 -1.51 1.71
N HIS A 452 6.70 -2.70 1.79
CA HIS A 452 5.94 -3.30 0.69
C HIS A 452 4.63 -2.55 0.42
N ILE A 453 4.10 -1.91 1.47
CA ILE A 453 2.93 -1.05 1.43
C ILE A 453 2.99 -0.03 2.57
N PHE A 454 2.65 1.21 2.28
CA PHE A 454 2.50 2.30 3.25
C PHE A 454 1.07 2.84 3.23
N PHE A 455 0.37 2.77 4.37
CA PHE A 455 -1.01 3.26 4.52
C PHE A 455 -1.07 4.66 5.14
N ASP A 456 -1.86 5.55 4.53
CA ASP A 456 -2.06 6.93 4.97
C ASP A 456 -3.44 7.43 4.54
N ASP A 457 -4.07 8.33 5.30
CA ASP A 457 -5.36 8.94 4.94
C ASP A 457 -5.20 10.22 4.12
N GLN A 458 -4.00 10.81 4.05
CA GLN A 458 -3.76 12.11 3.41
C GLN A 458 -3.04 11.97 2.07
N MET A 459 -3.66 12.46 0.99
CA MET A 459 -3.08 12.38 -0.35
C MET A 459 -1.70 13.03 -0.46
N PHE A 460 -1.41 14.09 0.31
CA PHE A 460 -0.08 14.71 0.38
C PHE A 460 1.02 13.74 0.84
N HIS A 461 0.72 12.88 1.82
CA HIS A 461 1.65 11.85 2.28
C HIS A 461 1.76 10.69 1.29
N ILE A 462 0.67 10.35 0.59
CA ILE A 462 0.66 9.37 -0.50
C ILE A 462 1.54 9.84 -1.68
N GLU A 463 1.45 11.12 -2.07
CA GLU A 463 2.26 11.72 -3.12
C GLU A 463 3.75 11.70 -2.77
N GLY A 464 4.13 12.20 -1.59
CA GLY A 464 5.53 12.15 -1.12
C GLY A 464 6.07 10.72 -0.94
N ALA A 465 5.21 9.74 -0.66
CA ALA A 465 5.58 8.32 -0.65
C ALA A 465 5.87 7.79 -2.08
N LYS A 466 5.05 8.15 -3.09
CA LYS A 466 5.29 7.76 -4.49
C LYS A 466 6.61 8.32 -5.04
N GLU A 467 6.90 9.60 -4.76
CA GLU A 467 8.14 10.28 -5.18
C GLU A 467 9.38 9.59 -4.58
N THR A 468 9.27 9.13 -3.33
CA THR A 468 10.33 8.40 -2.63
C THR A 468 10.40 6.91 -2.99
N GLY A 469 9.60 6.45 -3.96
CA GLY A 469 9.67 5.08 -4.50
C GLY A 469 8.83 4.07 -3.72
N THR A 470 8.00 4.52 -2.80
CA THR A 470 7.20 3.68 -1.89
C THR A 470 5.82 3.38 -2.49
N ILE A 471 5.38 2.13 -2.39
CA ILE A 471 4.01 1.74 -2.76
C ILE A 471 3.05 2.28 -1.70
N ALA A 472 2.27 3.28 -2.08
CA ALA A 472 1.40 4.03 -1.18
C ALA A 472 -0.07 3.59 -1.30
N ALA A 473 -0.79 3.57 -0.18
CA ALA A 473 -2.13 3.02 -0.03
C ALA A 473 -3.02 4.03 0.70
N HIS A 474 -3.80 4.80 -0.05
CA HIS A 474 -4.67 5.84 0.49
C HIS A 474 -5.90 5.23 1.16
N VAL A 475 -6.14 5.55 2.43
CA VAL A 475 -7.30 5.15 3.21
C VAL A 475 -8.29 6.32 3.25
N PRO A 476 -9.34 6.36 2.40
CA PRO A 476 -10.27 7.49 2.35
C PRO A 476 -11.25 7.47 3.55
N TYR A 477 -10.72 7.74 4.74
CA TYR A 477 -11.44 7.79 6.02
C TYR A 477 -11.18 9.12 6.74
N GLY A 478 -12.11 9.51 7.63
CA GLY A 478 -11.98 10.70 8.48
C GLY A 478 -12.52 12.01 7.88
N ILE A 479 -12.59 13.06 8.69
CA ILE A 479 -13.04 14.40 8.24
C ILE A 479 -12.12 15.05 7.20
N GLY A 480 -10.83 14.69 7.15
CA GLY A 480 -9.89 15.10 6.09
C GLY A 480 -10.44 14.91 4.67
N GLN A 481 -11.16 13.82 4.43
CA GLN A 481 -11.71 13.47 3.12
C GLN A 481 -12.80 14.43 2.60
N LYS A 482 -13.46 15.17 3.50
CA LYS A 482 -14.60 16.03 3.13
C LYS A 482 -14.19 17.36 2.50
N TYR A 483 -12.90 17.70 2.51
CA TYR A 483 -12.40 19.03 2.14
C TYR A 483 -12.08 19.26 0.65
N HIS A 484 -12.42 18.33 -0.24
CA HIS A 484 -12.22 18.47 -1.70
C HIS A 484 -13.51 18.80 -2.50
N LYS A 485 -14.45 19.53 -1.90
CA LYS A 485 -15.59 20.17 -2.60
C LYS A 485 -15.65 21.70 -2.42
N GLY A 486 -14.51 22.33 -2.15
CA GLY A 486 -14.36 23.78 -2.27
C GLY A 486 -14.14 24.19 -3.73
N LYS A 487 -15.01 25.05 -4.28
CA LYS A 487 -14.77 25.71 -5.57
C LYS A 487 -13.47 26.52 -5.50
N LEU A 488 -12.77 26.66 -6.64
CA LEU A 488 -11.92 27.83 -6.85
C LEU A 488 -12.74 29.08 -6.55
N ILE A 489 -12.28 29.91 -5.62
CA ILE A 489 -12.77 31.28 -5.49
C ILE A 489 -12.12 32.02 -6.66
N GLU A 490 -12.90 32.26 -7.71
CA GLU A 490 -12.52 33.21 -8.76
C GLU A 490 -12.23 34.56 -8.08
N GLN A 491 -11.03 35.11 -8.32
CA GLN A 491 -10.69 36.42 -7.80
C GLN A 491 -11.62 37.46 -8.46
N PRO A 492 -12.28 38.34 -7.70
CA PRO A 492 -13.10 39.38 -8.30
C PRO A 492 -12.22 40.30 -9.16
N GLU A 493 -12.65 40.53 -10.40
CA GLU A 493 -11.93 41.37 -11.34
C GLU A 493 -11.67 42.76 -10.75
N LYS A 494 -10.41 43.22 -10.81
CA LYS A 494 -10.07 44.61 -10.50
C LYS A 494 -10.63 45.51 -11.59
N GLN A 495 -11.79 46.11 -11.33
CA GLN A 495 -12.25 47.26 -12.10
C GLN A 495 -11.21 48.38 -11.99
N LYS A 496 -10.82 48.93 -13.14
CA LYS A 496 -9.88 50.05 -13.28
C LYS A 496 -10.60 51.40 -13.24
#